data_AF-A0A6F8YPV4-F1
#
_entry.id   AF-A0A6F8YPV4-F1
#
_cell.length_a   1.000
_cell.length_b   1.000
_cell.length_c   1.000
_cell.angle_alpha   90.00
_cell.angle_beta   90.00
_cell.angle_gamma   90.00
#
_symmetry.space_group_name_H-M   'P 1'
#
loop_
_entity.id
_entity.type
_entity.pdbx_description
1 polymer ?
#
loop_
_entity_poly.entity_id
_entity_poly.type
_entity_poly.pdbx_seq_one_letter_code
_entity_poly.pdbx_strand_id
1 'polypeptide(L)'
;MPVPEGWEWLNDLPREWEVPSELLEPAGSPEVNLVIGILSSEILGHEVRAAVGRFVTEHALFTIWFAEDVKRSDRSMKESALLSQIPAEGTRSVYDAWKKFRDVDGLDAPPEEIRNRRVAAAADLTAALEGAAEKLARVRDGNVE
;
A
#
# COMPACT_ATOMS: atom_id res chain seq x y z
N MET A 1 20.66 18.60 -14.42
CA MET A 1 21.83 18.94 -13.56
C MET A 1 22.48 17.65 -13.15
N PRO A 2 23.83 17.54 -13.16
CA PRO A 2 24.49 16.36 -12.61
C PRO A 2 24.18 16.24 -11.11
N VAL A 3 23.99 15.00 -10.64
CA VAL A 3 23.77 14.69 -9.22
C VAL A 3 25.06 15.03 -8.45
N PRO A 4 24.99 15.72 -7.29
CA PRO A 4 26.18 16.04 -6.49
C PRO A 4 26.96 14.79 -6.06
N GLU A 5 28.25 14.95 -5.79
CA GLU A 5 29.12 13.86 -5.28
C GLU A 5 28.58 13.35 -3.92
N GLY A 6 28.45 12.03 -3.79
CA GLY A 6 27.84 11.37 -2.62
C GLY A 6 26.31 11.21 -2.68
N TRP A 7 25.67 11.66 -3.75
CA TRP A 7 24.22 11.55 -3.99
C TRP A 7 23.87 10.53 -5.09
N GLU A 8 24.84 9.75 -5.56
CA GLU A 8 24.69 8.78 -6.64
C GLU A 8 23.63 7.71 -6.32
N TRP A 9 23.43 7.44 -5.02
CA TRP A 9 22.41 6.53 -4.49
C TRP A 9 20.97 6.98 -4.78
N LEU A 10 20.73 8.24 -5.17
CA LEU A 10 19.41 8.67 -5.64
C LEU A 10 18.99 7.94 -6.92
N ASN A 11 19.95 7.53 -7.75
CA ASN A 11 19.65 6.74 -8.95
C ASN A 11 19.23 5.30 -8.61
N ASP A 12 19.56 4.84 -7.39
CA ASP A 12 19.18 3.51 -6.89
C ASP A 12 17.81 3.53 -6.19
N LEU A 13 17.21 4.70 -5.97
CA LEU A 13 15.87 4.78 -5.42
C LEU A 13 14.85 4.21 -6.42
N PRO A 14 13.88 3.40 -5.96
CA PRO A 14 12.78 2.97 -6.81
C PRO A 14 12.11 4.17 -7.47
N ARG A 15 11.67 4.02 -8.72
CA ARG A 15 10.86 5.06 -9.37
C ARG A 15 9.63 5.33 -8.53
N GLU A 16 9.47 6.59 -8.16
CA GLU A 16 8.33 7.06 -7.40
C GLU A 16 7.04 6.69 -8.14
N TRP A 17 6.11 6.05 -7.43
CA TRP A 17 4.81 5.73 -7.99
C TRP A 17 3.98 7.01 -8.05
N GLU A 18 3.54 7.38 -9.25
CA GLU A 18 2.58 8.46 -9.40
C GLU A 18 1.23 8.03 -8.80
N VAL A 19 0.87 8.67 -7.69
CA VAL A 19 -0.38 8.40 -6.98
C VAL A 19 -1.56 8.72 -7.91
N PRO A 20 -2.45 7.76 -8.18
CA PRO A 20 -3.66 7.97 -8.98
C PRO A 20 -4.49 9.12 -8.43
N SER A 21 -5.07 9.94 -9.32
CA SER A 21 -5.88 11.09 -8.93
C SER A 21 -7.06 10.73 -8.02
N GLU A 22 -7.62 9.52 -8.18
CA GLU A 22 -8.69 8.97 -7.33
C GLU A 22 -8.27 8.71 -5.87
N LEU A 23 -6.97 8.73 -5.56
CA LEU A 23 -6.45 8.59 -4.20
C LEU A 23 -5.95 9.92 -3.60
N LEU A 24 -6.08 11.04 -4.30
CA LEU A 24 -5.62 12.34 -3.78
C LEU A 24 -6.61 12.99 -2.80
N GLU A 25 -7.86 12.52 -2.80
CA GLU A 25 -8.96 13.00 -1.97
C GLU A 25 -9.75 11.80 -1.40
N PRO A 26 -10.49 11.95 -0.29
CA PRO A 26 -10.78 13.20 0.44
C PRO A 26 -9.73 13.64 1.47
N ALA A 27 -8.83 12.77 1.91
CA ALA A 27 -7.78 13.08 2.87
C ALA A 27 -6.44 13.38 2.18
N GLY A 28 -5.51 14.04 2.87
CA GLY A 28 -4.14 14.25 2.36
C GLY A 28 -3.25 13.00 2.39
N SER A 29 -3.84 11.81 2.48
CA SER A 29 -3.17 10.52 2.69
C SER A 29 -3.75 9.48 1.72
N PRO A 30 -2.99 9.06 0.69
CA PRO A 30 -3.46 8.12 -0.33
C PRO A 30 -3.92 6.77 0.22
N GLU A 31 -3.24 6.26 1.25
CA GLU A 31 -3.60 5.01 1.92
C GLU A 31 -4.96 5.11 2.64
N VAL A 32 -5.27 6.26 3.25
CA VAL A 32 -6.56 6.50 3.91
C VAL A 32 -7.67 6.57 2.87
N ASN A 33 -7.44 7.27 1.77
CA ASN A 33 -8.41 7.37 0.68
C ASN A 33 -8.67 6.02 0.03
N LEU A 34 -7.63 5.20 -0.16
CA LEU A 34 -7.76 3.83 -0.63
C LEU A 34 -8.61 2.97 0.31
N VAL A 35 -8.35 3.05 1.62
CA VAL A 35 -9.14 2.33 2.64
C VAL A 35 -10.60 2.75 2.61
N ILE A 36 -10.89 4.06 2.51
CA ILE A 36 -12.25 4.59 2.36
C ILE A 36 -12.90 3.99 1.09
N GLY A 37 -12.18 3.99 -0.04
CA GLY A 37 -12.66 3.44 -1.30
C GLY A 37 -13.02 1.95 -1.21
N ILE A 38 -12.15 1.16 -0.59
CA ILE A 38 -12.39 -0.28 -0.39
C ILE A 38 -13.59 -0.51 0.53
N LEU A 39 -13.64 0.15 1.69
CA LEU A 39 -14.72 -0.03 2.68
C LEU A 39 -16.08 0.49 2.21
N SER A 40 -16.08 1.41 1.24
CA SER A 40 -17.31 1.88 0.59
C SER A 40 -17.91 0.87 -0.39
N SER A 41 -17.22 -0.25 -0.64
CA SER A 41 -17.74 -1.33 -1.50
C SER A 41 -18.85 -2.13 -0.82
N GLU A 42 -20.02 -2.20 -1.46
CA GLU A 42 -21.18 -2.95 -0.95
C GLU A 42 -20.96 -4.47 -0.92
N ILE A 43 -20.06 -4.98 -1.77
CA ILE A 43 -19.84 -6.41 -2.01
C ILE A 43 -18.60 -6.95 -1.28
N LEU A 44 -18.12 -6.23 -0.26
CA LEU A 44 -16.91 -6.58 0.47
C LEU A 44 -17.15 -7.66 1.53
N GLY A 45 -16.46 -8.80 1.42
CA GLY A 45 -16.49 -9.88 2.40
C GLY A 45 -15.82 -9.52 3.74
N HIS A 46 -16.13 -10.28 4.80
CA HIS A 46 -15.59 -10.03 6.14
C HIS A 46 -14.07 -10.18 6.24
N GLU A 47 -13.49 -11.13 5.51
CA GLU A 47 -12.03 -11.35 5.48
C GLU A 47 -11.30 -10.12 4.94
N VAL A 48 -11.76 -9.57 3.81
CA VAL A 48 -11.19 -8.34 3.23
C VAL A 48 -11.33 -7.18 4.21
N ARG A 49 -12.46 -7.03 4.90
CA ARG A 49 -12.65 -5.97 5.92
C ARG A 49 -11.65 -6.10 7.07
N ALA A 50 -11.40 -7.32 7.54
CA ALA A 50 -10.41 -7.57 8.59
C ALA A 50 -8.99 -7.23 8.10
N ALA A 51 -8.64 -7.62 6.87
CA ALA A 51 -7.36 -7.31 6.25
C ALA A 51 -7.17 -5.79 6.06
N VAL A 52 -8.22 -5.05 5.67
CA VAL A 52 -8.20 -3.58 5.63
C VAL A 52 -7.92 -2.98 7.00
N GLY A 53 -8.57 -3.48 8.05
CA GLY A 53 -8.34 -3.02 9.42
C GLY A 53 -6.90 -3.23 9.88
N ARG A 54 -6.31 -4.38 9.53
CA ARG A 54 -4.89 -4.67 9.80
C ARG A 54 -3.98 -3.74 9.00
N PHE A 55 -4.23 -3.54 7.71
CA PHE A 55 -3.43 -2.67 6.85
C PHE A 55 -3.38 -1.23 7.37
N VAL A 56 -4.52 -0.62 7.69
CA VAL A 56 -4.54 0.77 8.20
C VAL A 56 -3.87 0.88 9.57
N THR A 57 -3.98 -0.16 10.40
CA THR A 57 -3.33 -0.20 11.71
C THR A 57 -1.81 -0.25 11.58
N GLU A 58 -1.28 -1.18 10.77
CA GLU A 58 0.18 -1.28 10.58
C GLU A 58 0.75 -0.06 9.86
N HIS A 59 -0.01 0.58 8.96
CA HIS A 59 0.41 1.84 8.37
C HIS A 59 0.50 2.97 9.39
N ALA A 60 -0.49 3.09 10.30
CA ALA A 60 -0.43 4.08 11.38
C ALA A 60 0.75 3.82 12.33
N LEU A 61 0.97 2.57 12.72
CA LEU A 61 2.09 2.17 13.58
C LEU A 61 3.44 2.42 12.91
N PHE A 62 3.57 2.14 11.62
CA PHE A 62 4.76 2.47 10.84
C PHE A 62 5.02 3.98 10.83
N THR A 63 3.99 4.80 10.57
CA THR A 63 4.14 6.26 10.54
C THR A 63 4.60 6.82 11.88
N ILE A 64 4.07 6.30 12.99
CA ILE A 64 4.49 6.67 14.35
C ILE A 64 5.96 6.30 14.55
N TRP A 65 6.33 5.04 14.33
CA TRP A 65 7.71 4.55 14.45
C TRP A 65 8.68 5.33 13.55
N PHE A 66 8.32 5.58 12.30
CA PHE A 66 9.19 6.30 11.36
C PHE A 66 9.45 7.74 11.84
N ALA A 67 8.43 8.40 12.39
CA ALA A 67 8.58 9.75 12.94
C ALA A 67 9.40 9.79 14.24
N GLU A 68 9.28 8.76 15.08
CA GLU A 68 9.92 8.71 16.40
C GLU A 68 11.33 8.11 16.37
N ASP A 69 11.54 7.04 15.62
CA ASP A 69 12.77 6.24 15.62
C ASP A 69 13.65 6.50 14.40
N VAL A 70 13.06 6.81 13.23
CA VAL A 70 13.86 7.04 12.02
C VAL A 70 14.24 8.51 11.90
N LYS A 71 13.26 9.42 11.87
CA LYS A 71 13.51 10.86 11.69
C LYS A 71 14.28 11.53 12.84
N ARG A 72 14.28 10.95 14.04
CA ARG A 72 14.98 11.50 15.22
C ARG A 72 16.30 10.80 15.54
N SER A 73 16.69 9.82 14.74
CA SER A 73 17.94 9.06 14.93
C SER A 73 19.09 9.60 14.08
N ASP A 74 20.31 9.13 14.36
CA ASP A 74 21.51 9.35 13.55
C ASP A 74 21.55 8.47 12.27
N ARG A 75 20.42 7.92 11.83
CA ARG A 75 20.34 7.14 10.58
C ARG A 75 20.73 8.01 9.39
N SER A 76 21.32 7.36 8.39
CA SER A 76 21.70 8.07 7.18
C SER A 76 20.47 8.58 6.41
N MET A 77 20.67 9.65 5.65
CA MET A 77 19.64 10.19 4.74
C MET A 77 19.18 9.14 3.72
N LYS A 78 20.10 8.29 3.26
CA LYS A 78 19.81 7.17 2.35
C LYS A 78 18.88 6.15 2.97
N GLU A 79 19.16 5.69 4.19
CA GLU A 79 18.31 4.73 4.90
C GLU A 79 16.91 5.30 5.16
N SER A 80 16.84 6.56 5.58
CA SER A 80 15.55 7.24 5.81
C SER A 80 14.73 7.36 4.52
N ALA A 81 15.38 7.68 3.40
CA ALA A 81 14.73 7.75 2.10
C ALA A 81 14.22 6.38 1.63
N LEU A 82 15.02 5.31 1.77
CA LEU A 82 14.59 3.96 1.41
C LEU A 82 13.41 3.48 2.24
N LEU A 83 13.46 3.69 3.56
CA LEU A 83 12.37 3.32 4.46
C LEU A 83 11.07 4.09 4.15
N SER A 84 11.19 5.36 3.72
CA SER A 84 10.01 6.18 3.37
C SER A 84 9.23 5.69 2.14
N GLN A 85 9.84 4.84 1.30
CA GLN A 85 9.18 4.29 0.10
C GLN A 85 8.28 3.09 0.41
N ILE A 86 8.52 2.41 1.53
CA ILE A 86 7.87 1.14 1.86
C ILE A 86 6.34 1.27 1.94
N PRO A 87 5.77 2.30 2.61
CA PRO A 87 4.33 2.49 2.63
C PRO A 87 3.75 2.78 1.24
N ALA A 88 4.44 3.56 0.41
CA ALA A 88 3.99 3.88 -0.94
C ALA A 88 3.91 2.63 -1.84
N GLU A 89 4.90 1.74 -1.76
CA GLU A 89 4.88 0.45 -2.46
C GLU A 89 3.73 -0.45 -2.01
N GLY A 90 3.48 -0.51 -0.69
CA GLY A 90 2.36 -1.25 -0.12
C GLY A 90 1.02 -0.72 -0.63
N THR A 91 0.82 0.59 -0.54
CA THR A 91 -0.39 1.28 -1.02
C THR A 91 -0.62 1.06 -2.51
N ARG A 92 0.44 1.10 -3.33
CA ARG A 92 0.36 0.78 -4.76
C ARG A 92 -0.14 -0.65 -4.99
N SER A 93 0.47 -1.64 -4.32
CA SER A 93 0.09 -3.04 -4.48
C SER A 93 -1.37 -3.29 -4.09
N VAL A 94 -1.82 -2.67 -3.01
CA VAL A 94 -3.23 -2.75 -2.57
C VAL A 94 -4.15 -2.08 -3.58
N TYR A 95 -3.76 -0.91 -4.11
CA TYR A 95 -4.54 -0.21 -5.12
C TYR A 95 -4.72 -1.04 -6.39
N ASP A 96 -3.64 -1.64 -6.91
CA ASP A 96 -3.70 -2.46 -8.12
C ASP A 96 -4.61 -3.69 -7.93
N ALA A 97 -4.61 -4.31 -6.75
CA ALA A 97 -5.52 -5.41 -6.42
C ALA A 97 -6.97 -4.93 -6.24
N TRP A 98 -7.17 -3.79 -5.58
CA TRP A 98 -8.48 -3.18 -5.41
C TRP A 98 -9.14 -2.84 -6.75
N LYS A 99 -8.38 -2.27 -7.70
CA LYS A 99 -8.87 -1.96 -9.05
C LYS A 99 -9.38 -3.21 -9.75
N LYS A 100 -8.62 -4.31 -9.71
CA LYS A 100 -9.06 -5.60 -10.27
C LYS A 100 -10.36 -6.07 -9.65
N PHE A 101 -10.48 -6.01 -8.32
CA PHE A 101 -11.70 -6.39 -7.61
C PHE A 101 -12.90 -5.52 -7.98
N ARG A 102 -12.73 -4.20 -7.98
CA ARG A 102 -13.78 -3.23 -8.28
C ARG A 102 -14.31 -3.38 -9.70
N ASP A 103 -13.42 -3.64 -10.64
CA ASP A 103 -13.75 -3.63 -12.07
C ASP A 103 -14.31 -4.99 -12.56
N VAL A 104 -14.37 -6.03 -11.70
CA VAL A 104 -14.92 -7.37 -12.07
C VAL A 104 -16.34 -7.28 -12.61
N ASP A 105 -17.18 -6.43 -12.04
CA ASP A 105 -18.60 -6.33 -12.37
C ASP A 105 -18.87 -5.61 -13.69
N GLY A 106 -17.86 -4.89 -14.21
CA GLY A 106 -17.92 -4.23 -15.51
C GLY A 106 -17.53 -5.14 -16.68
N LEU A 107 -17.18 -6.40 -16.42
CA LEU A 107 -16.73 -7.34 -17.45
C LEU A 107 -17.93 -7.94 -18.19
N ASP A 108 -17.81 -8.04 -19.51
CA ASP A 108 -18.76 -8.77 -20.35
C ASP A 108 -18.44 -10.28 -20.30
N ALA A 109 -18.96 -10.97 -19.28
CA ALA A 109 -18.77 -12.41 -19.08
C ALA A 109 -20.00 -13.08 -18.42
N PRO A 110 -20.15 -14.40 -18.55
CA PRO A 110 -21.24 -15.13 -17.91
C PRO A 110 -21.26 -14.96 -16.37
N PRO A 111 -22.43 -14.98 -15.71
CA PRO A 111 -22.53 -14.75 -14.27
C PRO A 111 -21.67 -15.66 -13.39
N GLU A 112 -21.50 -16.93 -13.78
CA GLU A 112 -20.63 -17.88 -13.07
C GLU A 112 -19.15 -17.47 -13.16
N GLU A 113 -18.73 -16.98 -14.32
CA GLU A 113 -17.37 -16.50 -14.54
C GLU A 113 -17.11 -15.21 -13.76
N ILE A 114 -18.06 -14.27 -13.76
CA ILE A 114 -18.01 -13.05 -12.94
C ILE A 114 -17.87 -13.40 -11.46
N ARG A 115 -18.66 -14.36 -10.97
CA ARG A 115 -18.57 -14.83 -9.58
C ARG A 115 -17.18 -15.41 -9.27
N ASN A 116 -16.66 -16.29 -10.12
CA ASN A 116 -15.34 -16.90 -9.91
C ASN A 116 -14.21 -15.85 -9.95
N ARG A 117 -14.27 -14.91 -10.88
CA ARG A 117 -13.34 -13.77 -10.96
C ARG A 117 -13.42 -12.88 -9.73
N ARG A 118 -14.63 -12.64 -9.20
CA ARG A 118 -14.82 -11.85 -7.97
C ARG A 118 -14.20 -12.53 -6.77
N VAL A 119 -14.38 -13.84 -6.62
CA VAL A 119 -13.75 -14.62 -5.53
C VAL A 119 -12.23 -14.56 -5.64
N ALA A 120 -11.67 -14.76 -6.84
CA ALA A 120 -10.23 -14.67 -7.06
C ALA A 120 -9.69 -13.25 -6.75
N ALA A 121 -10.36 -12.21 -7.25
CA ALA A 121 -9.95 -10.82 -6.99
C ALA A 121 -10.07 -10.44 -5.50
N ALA A 122 -11.04 -11.01 -4.77
CA ALA A 122 -11.15 -10.80 -3.33
C ALA A 122 -9.99 -11.44 -2.56
N ALA A 123 -9.58 -12.65 -2.98
CA ALA A 123 -8.42 -13.33 -2.42
C ALA A 123 -7.13 -12.55 -2.72
N ASP A 124 -6.95 -12.07 -3.95
CA ASP A 124 -5.81 -11.24 -4.35
C ASP A 124 -5.75 -9.93 -3.56
N LEU A 125 -6.89 -9.26 -3.36
CA LEU A 125 -6.98 -8.05 -2.55
C LEU A 125 -6.63 -8.32 -1.08
N THR A 126 -7.13 -9.42 -0.51
CA THR A 126 -6.80 -9.85 0.85
C THR A 126 -5.30 -10.09 1.00
N ALA A 127 -4.71 -10.85 0.07
CA ALA A 127 -3.27 -11.13 0.07
C ALA A 127 -2.43 -9.86 -0.08
N ALA A 128 -2.84 -8.91 -0.92
CA ALA A 128 -2.16 -7.63 -1.08
C ALA A 128 -2.20 -6.79 0.21
N LEU A 129 -3.37 -6.72 0.87
CA LEU A 129 -3.54 -6.03 2.15
C LEU A 129 -2.68 -6.65 3.25
N GLU A 130 -2.71 -7.97 3.38
CA GLU A 130 -1.94 -8.69 4.39
C GLU A 130 -0.43 -8.58 4.14
N GLY A 131 0.01 -8.73 2.90
CA GLY A 131 1.42 -8.59 2.52
C GLY A 131 1.94 -7.17 2.76
N ALA A 132 1.16 -6.14 2.43
CA ALA A 132 1.53 -4.76 2.73
C ALA A 132 1.60 -4.50 4.24
N ALA A 133 0.62 -4.98 5.00
CA ALA A 133 0.61 -4.85 6.46
C ALA A 133 1.79 -5.58 7.11
N GLU A 134 2.08 -6.81 6.67
CA GLU A 134 3.20 -7.60 7.16
C GLU A 134 4.55 -6.94 6.86
N LYS A 135 4.74 -6.39 5.65
CA LYS A 135 5.96 -5.67 5.30
C LYS A 135 6.19 -4.47 6.22
N LEU A 136 5.15 -3.69 6.51
CA LEU A 136 5.23 -2.55 7.43
C LEU A 136 5.59 -2.99 8.86
N ALA A 137 4.97 -4.06 9.35
CA ALA A 137 5.25 -4.62 10.66
C ALA A 137 6.69 -5.14 10.78
N ARG A 138 7.16 -5.93 9.80
CA ARG A 138 8.53 -6.48 9.77
C ARG A 138 9.60 -5.40 9.80
N VAL A 139 9.39 -4.33 9.04
CA VAL A 139 10.32 -3.20 8.99
C VAL A 139 10.41 -2.49 10.33
N ARG A 140 9.26 -2.26 10.99
CA ARG A 140 9.20 -1.69 12.33
C ARG A 140 9.91 -2.58 13.36
N ASP A 141 9.77 -3.90 13.24
CA ASP A 141 10.39 -4.87 14.16
C ASP A 141 11.89 -5.13 13.87
N GLY A 142 12.47 -4.45 12.86
CA GLY A 142 13.88 -4.61 12.48
C GLY A 142 14.20 -5.88 11.69
N ASN A 143 13.17 -6.61 11.24
CA ASN A 143 13.29 -7.82 10.43
C ASN A 143 13.23 -7.47 8.93
N VAL A 144 14.24 -6.74 8.45
CA VAL A 144 14.36 -6.37 7.03
C VAL A 144 15.32 -7.35 6.36
N GLU A 145 14.79 -8.30 5.59
CA GLU A 145 15.56 -9.04 4.57
C GLU A 145 15.55 -8.28 3.24
#